data_AF-A0AAQ0ZKL3-F1
#
_entry.id   AF-A0AAQ0ZKL3-F1
#
_cell.length_a   1.000
_cell.length_b   1.000
_cell.length_c   1.000
_cell.angle_alpha   90.00
_cell.angle_beta   90.00
_cell.angle_gamma   90.00
#
_symmetry.space_group_name_H-M   'P 1'
#
loop_
_entity.id
_entity.type
_entity.pdbx_description
1 polymer ?
#
loop_
_entity_poly.entity_id
_entity_poly.type
_entity_poly.pdbx_seq_one_letter_code
_entity_poly.pdbx_strand_id
1 'polypeptide(L)'
;MKTINVIKQIGLASLLLSCLTSLPLQAEDCTAMPESGQLYSVINRGSGLALDINTSDTSAAPNVITYDYWGGNNQKFQFIKESDGYWVIRSKYNNKVLDVLNSSQSNGANVIVYDDWQGANQRWQLKASSSGGFNIINKLTNKSLTVAGSNNVANVYQNDDAGISSQRWFINPVDATCGSDGGSQPKPSDLVGFAAQLGQDGLTTTTGGGNATPVRVTSCSALSDALSSPSAKVIHIPDNTTINCHTNNRTVQACPLDCGQWNDYGKTWYRVPVGNQSCSELGSSSNSPVNVTRNDRRIIVQSNKTLQGLGKNSKIVGASLAISKQRNIIIKNVMLENINPALVEAGDGISIDDSSHVWVDHMAFNKISDGYIDVDNSQNITLSWNRFYGYNTQVCANQHWYTHLFRNSQVTAHHNFWDTAAGRNPKIDGYNSRVHMFNNYWKNITYFAISASDGAEVLVENNYFENSAKPHWNQGSGYFSASGNIYTGRSATDQYRDNGATVFSDVQLYPYRLDNANTLGSQVDGGTGPQ
;
A
#
# COMPACT_ATOMS: atom_id res chain seq x y z
N MET A 1 48.80 -55.40 34.55
CA MET A 1 48.46 -55.61 33.12
C MET A 1 47.01 -55.20 32.93
N LYS A 2 46.77 -54.13 32.16
CA LYS A 2 45.48 -53.59 31.65
C LYS A 2 44.30 -53.47 32.64
N THR A 3 44.13 -52.28 33.19
CA THR A 3 42.89 -51.79 33.80
C THR A 3 41.89 -51.39 32.69
N ILE A 4 40.73 -52.03 32.65
CA ILE A 4 39.56 -51.59 31.86
C ILE A 4 38.65 -50.85 32.83
N ASN A 5 38.41 -49.56 32.61
CA ASN A 5 37.32 -48.83 33.24
C ASN A 5 36.55 -48.06 32.17
N VAL A 6 35.26 -48.36 32.11
CA VAL A 6 34.25 -47.80 31.23
C VAL A 6 33.98 -46.34 31.63
N ILE A 7 34.19 -45.39 30.72
CA ILE A 7 33.80 -43.99 30.91
C ILE A 7 32.60 -43.68 30.01
N LYS A 8 31.51 -43.24 30.66
CA LYS A 8 30.30 -42.68 30.06
C LYS A 8 30.65 -41.42 29.25
N GLN A 9 30.22 -41.38 27.99
CA GLN A 9 30.12 -40.17 27.19
C GLN A 9 29.02 -39.25 27.75
N ILE A 10 29.39 -38.03 28.13
CA ILE A 10 28.48 -36.87 28.18
C ILE A 10 29.10 -35.84 27.23
N GLY A 11 28.42 -35.56 26.12
CA GLY A 11 28.87 -34.62 25.11
C GLY A 11 28.85 -33.18 25.62
N LEU A 12 29.98 -32.49 25.49
CA LEU A 12 30.06 -31.04 25.57
C LEU A 12 29.43 -30.43 24.31
N ALA A 13 28.35 -29.66 24.49
CA ALA A 13 27.85 -28.76 23.47
C ALA A 13 28.83 -27.58 23.30
N SER A 14 29.38 -27.43 22.10
CA SER A 14 30.26 -26.33 21.72
C SER A 14 29.43 -25.06 21.53
N LEU A 15 29.60 -24.08 22.41
CA LEU A 15 29.00 -22.76 22.29
C LEU A 15 29.82 -21.94 21.27
N LEU A 16 29.40 -21.94 20.01
CA LEU A 16 29.93 -21.04 18.98
C LEU A 16 29.44 -19.61 19.31
N LEU A 17 30.30 -18.82 19.94
CA LEU A 17 30.10 -17.39 20.16
C LEU A 17 30.33 -16.68 18.82
N SER A 18 29.27 -16.53 18.02
CA SER A 18 29.28 -15.70 16.82
C SER A 18 29.40 -14.24 17.24
N CYS A 19 30.62 -13.70 17.20
CA CYS A 19 30.87 -12.27 17.29
C CYS A 19 30.27 -11.61 16.04
N LEU A 20 29.00 -11.17 16.13
CA LEU A 20 28.39 -10.27 15.17
C LEU A 20 29.16 -8.95 15.24
N THR A 21 30.17 -8.79 14.39
CA THR A 21 30.66 -7.46 14.04
C THR A 21 29.51 -6.78 13.32
N SER A 22 28.82 -5.86 14.00
CA SER A 22 27.94 -4.91 13.34
C SER A 22 28.81 -4.11 12.37
N LEU A 23 28.74 -4.46 11.08
CA LEU A 23 29.17 -3.56 10.03
C LEU A 23 28.39 -2.25 10.25
N PRO A 24 29.03 -1.08 10.23
CA PRO A 24 28.27 0.16 10.21
C PRO A 24 27.35 0.09 8.98
N LEU A 25 26.05 0.30 9.19
CA LEU A 25 25.09 0.52 8.10
C LEU A 25 25.72 1.55 7.17
N GLN A 26 26.20 1.14 5.99
CA GLN A 26 26.54 2.14 4.98
C GLN A 26 25.24 2.75 4.48
N ALA A 27 25.32 4.07 4.36
CA ALA A 27 24.23 5.02 4.26
C ALA A 27 23.25 4.71 3.13
N GLU A 28 21.98 4.93 3.41
CA GLU A 28 20.99 5.02 2.35
C GLU A 28 21.32 6.22 1.45
N ASP A 29 21.16 6.16 0.13
CA ASP A 29 21.50 7.26 -0.78
C ASP A 29 20.24 8.01 -1.21
N CYS A 30 19.70 8.85 -0.31
CA CYS A 30 18.37 9.45 -0.51
C CYS A 30 18.32 10.46 -1.65
N THR A 31 17.30 10.34 -2.49
CA THR A 31 16.97 11.25 -3.60
C THR A 31 15.71 12.09 -3.34
N ALA A 32 14.99 11.77 -2.27
CA ALA A 32 13.81 12.47 -1.75
C ALA A 32 14.19 13.81 -1.08
N MET A 33 13.36 14.84 -1.25
CA MET A 33 13.59 16.15 -0.62
C MET A 33 13.50 16.00 0.92
N PRO A 34 14.41 16.61 1.70
CA PRO A 34 14.30 16.53 3.15
C PRO A 34 13.01 17.19 3.65
N GLU A 35 12.43 16.63 4.71
CA GLU A 35 11.38 17.25 5.49
C GLU A 35 11.92 18.42 6.34
N SER A 36 11.16 19.51 6.40
CA SER A 36 11.50 20.64 7.27
C SER A 36 11.42 20.26 8.76
N GLY A 37 12.45 20.63 9.51
CA GLY A 37 12.57 20.40 10.96
C GLY A 37 13.25 19.10 11.36
N GLN A 38 13.52 18.17 10.44
CA GLN A 38 14.12 16.87 10.73
C GLN A 38 15.66 16.88 10.66
N LEU A 39 16.28 15.88 11.30
CA LEU A 39 17.74 15.68 11.30
C LEU A 39 18.19 14.75 10.18
N TYR A 40 19.25 15.16 9.49
CA TYR A 40 19.86 14.43 8.39
C TYR A 40 21.39 14.34 8.55
N SER A 41 21.95 13.24 8.09
CA SER A 41 23.36 13.17 7.68
C SER A 41 23.47 13.56 6.20
N VAL A 42 24.52 14.27 5.83
CA VAL A 42 24.70 14.75 4.45
C VAL A 42 25.94 14.08 3.87
N ILE A 43 25.78 13.15 2.94
CA ILE A 43 26.87 12.31 2.40
C ILE A 43 27.29 12.81 1.03
N ASN A 44 28.58 13.07 0.83
CA ASN A 44 29.08 13.48 -0.47
C ASN A 44 29.09 12.28 -1.43
N ARG A 45 28.49 12.44 -2.61
CA ARG A 45 28.42 11.38 -3.62
C ARG A 45 29.78 10.99 -4.19
N GLY A 46 30.72 11.94 -4.27
CA GLY A 46 32.05 11.71 -4.83
C GLY A 46 32.98 10.94 -3.89
N SER A 47 33.01 11.31 -2.61
CA SER A 47 33.90 10.70 -1.62
C SER A 47 33.25 9.62 -0.76
N GLY A 48 31.92 9.60 -0.63
CA GLY A 48 31.19 8.76 0.32
C GLY A 48 31.29 9.24 1.78
N LEU A 49 31.93 10.39 2.03
CA LEU A 49 32.14 10.94 3.37
C LEU A 49 31.01 11.89 3.78
N ALA A 50 30.73 11.94 5.07
CA ALA A 50 29.73 12.85 5.64
C ALA A 50 30.24 14.28 5.72
N LEU A 51 29.35 15.25 5.53
CA LEU A 51 29.51 16.62 5.98
C LEU A 51 29.71 16.61 7.49
N ASP A 52 30.77 17.27 7.95
CA ASP A 52 31.22 17.18 9.34
C ASP A 52 31.72 18.55 9.82
N ILE A 53 31.35 18.94 11.03
CA ILE A 53 31.89 20.14 11.68
C ILE A 53 33.17 19.77 12.38
N ASN A 54 34.27 20.43 12.01
CA ASN A 54 35.58 20.14 12.59
C ASN A 54 35.58 20.44 14.10
N THR A 55 35.41 19.40 14.92
CA THR A 55 35.35 19.53 16.37
C THR A 55 36.69 19.90 17.01
N SER A 56 37.81 19.81 16.27
CA SER A 56 39.11 20.32 16.72
C SER A 56 39.25 21.84 16.54
N ASP A 57 38.38 22.48 15.76
CA ASP A 57 38.34 23.93 15.59
C ASP A 57 37.49 24.55 16.71
N THR A 58 38.16 25.11 17.71
CA THR A 58 37.53 25.71 18.89
C THR A 58 37.17 27.18 18.70
N SER A 59 37.23 27.71 17.47
CA SER A 59 36.82 29.09 17.18
C SER A 59 35.29 29.26 17.29
N ALA A 60 34.82 30.50 17.29
CA ALA A 60 33.39 30.81 17.26
C ALA A 60 32.70 30.41 15.94
N ALA A 61 33.50 30.10 14.92
CA ALA A 61 33.07 29.80 13.55
C ALA A 61 33.76 28.54 13.00
N PRO A 62 33.53 27.35 13.60
CA PRO A 62 34.25 26.13 13.23
C PRO A 62 34.13 25.80 11.74
N ASN A 63 35.22 25.30 11.16
CA ASN A 63 35.25 24.87 9.77
C ASN A 63 34.32 23.69 9.49
N VAL A 64 33.78 23.64 8.26
CA VAL A 64 33.05 22.47 7.74
C VAL A 64 33.98 21.66 6.84
N ILE A 65 34.09 20.38 7.16
CA ILE A 65 34.95 19.40 6.51
C ILE A 65 34.12 18.19 6.08
N THR A 66 34.79 17.16 5.55
CA THR A 66 34.22 15.83 5.41
C THR A 66 34.91 14.82 6.31
N TYR A 67 34.18 13.80 6.76
CA TYR A 67 34.73 12.72 7.57
C TYR A 67 33.93 11.42 7.38
N ASP A 68 34.50 10.27 7.73
CA ASP A 68 33.80 9.00 7.80
C ASP A 68 32.55 9.12 8.66
N TYR A 69 31.42 8.62 8.18
CA TYR A 69 30.18 8.68 8.96
C TYR A 69 30.21 7.68 10.12
N TRP A 70 30.07 8.19 11.34
CA TRP A 70 29.97 7.38 12.55
C TRP A 70 28.78 7.80 13.44
N GLY A 71 27.95 8.74 12.97
CA GLY A 71 26.71 9.15 13.64
C GLY A 71 26.88 10.17 14.77
N GLY A 72 28.01 10.87 14.80
CA GLY A 72 28.26 11.95 15.76
C GLY A 72 27.33 13.16 15.59
N ASN A 73 27.13 13.95 16.65
CA ASN A 73 26.30 15.16 16.58
C ASN A 73 26.87 16.22 15.61
N ASN A 74 28.19 16.21 15.37
CA ASN A 74 28.89 17.04 14.38
C ASN A 74 28.64 16.61 12.92
N GLN A 75 27.96 15.48 12.69
CA GLN A 75 27.58 14.94 11.37
C GLN A 75 26.06 14.98 11.14
N LYS A 76 25.31 15.62 12.04
CA LYS A 76 23.85 15.69 12.00
C LYS A 76 23.39 17.14 11.85
N PHE A 77 22.52 17.38 10.87
CA PHE A 77 22.04 18.71 10.52
C PHE A 77 20.52 18.73 10.45
N GLN A 78 19.90 19.71 11.09
CA GLN A 78 18.49 20.01 10.97
C GLN A 78 18.25 20.86 9.72
N PHE A 79 17.44 20.37 8.79
CA PHE A 79 17.06 21.10 7.57
C PHE A 79 15.74 21.84 7.83
N ILE A 80 15.70 23.16 7.70
CA ILE A 80 14.52 23.98 7.99
C ILE A 80 14.15 24.78 6.75
N LYS A 81 13.00 24.48 6.16
CA LYS A 81 12.45 25.18 5.01
C LYS A 81 11.81 26.50 5.43
N GLU A 82 12.23 27.59 4.82
CA GLU A 82 11.63 28.92 4.97
C GLU A 82 10.51 29.14 3.95
N SER A 83 9.66 30.15 4.19
CA SER A 83 8.47 30.43 3.36
C SER A 83 8.79 30.80 1.91
N ASP A 84 10.01 31.25 1.63
CA ASP A 84 10.50 31.59 0.30
C ASP A 84 11.10 30.38 -0.46
N GLY A 85 11.06 29.18 0.15
CA GLY A 85 11.53 27.93 -0.44
C GLY A 85 13.01 27.62 -0.21
N TYR A 86 13.77 28.51 0.44
CA TYR A 86 15.16 28.24 0.83
C TYR A 86 15.24 27.49 2.15
N TRP A 87 16.41 26.93 2.43
CA TRP A 87 16.68 26.07 3.57
C TRP A 87 17.76 26.67 4.47
N VAL A 88 17.54 26.56 5.77
CA VAL A 88 18.57 26.68 6.80
C VAL A 88 19.09 25.28 7.11
N ILE A 89 20.41 25.10 7.11
CA ILE A 89 21.07 23.84 7.47
C ILE A 89 21.74 24.06 8.83
N ARG A 90 21.07 23.64 9.91
CA ARG A 90 21.49 23.91 11.29
C ARG A 90 22.21 22.70 11.88
N SER A 91 23.39 22.91 12.44
CA SER A 91 24.15 21.90 13.16
C SER A 91 23.43 21.39 14.41
N LYS A 92 23.39 20.07 14.61
CA LYS A 92 22.98 19.47 15.89
C LYS A 92 24.05 19.60 16.97
N TYR A 93 25.31 19.79 16.61
CA TYR A 93 26.44 19.89 17.54
C TYR A 93 26.42 21.19 18.35
N ASN A 94 26.18 22.34 17.70
CA ASN A 94 26.30 23.65 18.35
C ASN A 94 25.17 24.64 18.00
N ASN A 95 24.11 24.19 17.31
CA ASN A 95 22.96 25.00 16.87
C ASN A 95 23.28 26.15 15.89
N LYS A 96 24.52 26.24 15.40
CA LYS A 96 24.93 27.20 14.35
C LYS A 96 24.51 26.71 12.96
N VAL A 97 24.46 27.60 11.98
CA VAL A 97 23.97 27.31 10.62
C VAL A 97 25.10 27.35 9.61
N LEU A 98 24.96 26.56 8.54
CA LEU A 98 25.91 26.51 7.43
C LEU A 98 26.01 27.88 6.74
N ASP A 99 27.22 28.44 6.69
CA ASP A 99 27.49 29.84 6.33
C ASP A 99 28.66 29.93 5.35
N VAL A 100 28.47 30.64 4.23
CA VAL A 100 29.59 31.05 3.37
C VAL A 100 30.31 32.22 4.01
N LEU A 101 31.56 31.97 4.42
CA LEU A 101 32.37 32.89 5.21
C LEU A 101 32.43 34.29 4.58
N ASN A 102 32.14 35.31 5.40
CA ASN A 102 32.14 36.73 5.04
C ASN A 102 31.20 37.10 3.88
N SER A 103 30.17 36.29 3.60
CA SER A 103 29.29 36.47 2.43
C SER A 103 30.05 36.59 1.11
N SER A 104 31.24 35.95 1.03
CA SER A 104 32.08 36.03 -0.15
C SER A 104 31.35 35.49 -1.37
N GLN A 105 31.56 36.11 -2.52
CA GLN A 105 30.97 35.69 -3.80
C GLN A 105 31.96 34.90 -4.66
N SER A 106 33.18 34.71 -4.19
CA SER A 106 34.25 34.05 -4.94
C SER A 106 34.10 32.53 -4.93
N ASN A 107 34.48 31.91 -6.05
CA ASN A 107 34.82 30.49 -6.09
C ASN A 107 35.95 30.20 -5.10
N GLY A 108 35.85 29.10 -4.36
CA GLY A 108 36.82 28.77 -3.30
C GLY A 108 36.50 29.38 -1.94
N ALA A 109 35.44 30.19 -1.80
CA ALA A 109 35.06 30.74 -0.51
C ALA A 109 34.66 29.64 0.48
N ASN A 110 35.23 29.70 1.68
CA ASN A 110 35.09 28.66 2.68
C ASN A 110 33.66 28.57 3.23
N VAL A 111 33.25 27.36 3.62
CA VAL A 111 32.00 27.14 4.34
C VAL A 111 32.29 26.78 5.80
N ILE A 112 31.65 27.49 6.70
CA ILE A 112 31.77 27.35 8.15
C ILE A 112 30.38 27.10 8.75
N VAL A 113 30.31 26.94 10.08
CA VAL A 113 29.05 27.15 10.81
C VAL A 113 29.13 28.44 11.63
N TYR A 114 28.07 29.26 11.58
CA TYR A 114 28.01 30.54 12.29
C TYR A 114 26.64 30.79 12.93
N ASP A 115 26.53 31.80 13.79
CA ASP A 115 25.24 32.18 14.37
C ASP A 115 24.27 32.62 13.25
N ASP A 116 23.01 32.16 13.33
CA ASP A 116 21.99 32.47 12.33
C ASP A 116 21.55 33.94 12.46
N TRP A 117 21.99 34.77 11.52
CA TRP A 117 21.61 36.17 11.42
C TRP A 117 20.67 36.41 10.23
N GLN A 118 20.12 35.33 9.65
CA GLN A 118 19.17 35.35 8.55
C GLN A 118 19.72 35.94 7.24
N GLY A 119 21.05 35.90 7.07
CA GLY A 119 21.74 36.35 5.87
C GLY A 119 21.54 35.40 4.68
N ALA A 120 21.52 35.95 3.46
CA ALA A 120 21.40 35.14 2.24
C ALA A 120 22.59 34.18 2.04
N ASN A 121 23.76 34.48 2.60
CA ASN A 121 24.92 33.58 2.62
C ASN A 121 24.73 32.34 3.53
N GLN A 122 23.66 32.32 4.35
CA GLN A 122 23.29 31.22 5.26
C GLN A 122 22.05 30.44 4.78
N ARG A 123 21.53 30.76 3.59
CA ARG A 123 20.34 30.14 3.01
C ARG A 123 20.71 29.34 1.79
N TRP A 124 20.09 28.18 1.64
CA TRP A 124 20.48 27.19 0.65
C TRP A 124 19.27 26.69 -0.14
N GLN A 125 19.37 26.65 -1.45
CA GLN A 125 18.43 25.93 -2.31
C GLN A 125 18.89 24.49 -2.43
N LEU A 126 17.95 23.55 -2.30
CA LEU A 126 18.18 22.15 -2.64
C LEU A 126 17.63 21.89 -4.04
N LYS A 127 18.46 21.39 -4.94
CA LYS A 127 18.05 21.04 -6.30
C LYS A 127 18.37 19.58 -6.58
N ALA A 128 17.35 18.79 -6.89
CA ALA A 128 17.54 17.38 -7.25
C ALA A 128 18.43 17.27 -8.50
N SER A 129 19.36 16.31 -8.48
CA SER A 129 20.24 16.01 -9.60
C SER A 129 19.74 14.79 -10.38
N SER A 130 19.80 14.85 -11.71
CA SER A 130 19.53 13.69 -12.58
C SER A 130 20.50 12.52 -12.37
N SER A 131 21.64 12.76 -11.71
CA SER A 131 22.65 11.76 -11.37
C SER A 131 22.47 11.12 -9.98
N GLY A 132 21.36 11.42 -9.31
CA GLY A 132 21.08 11.04 -7.91
C GLY A 132 21.56 12.10 -6.92
N GLY A 133 20.84 12.24 -5.80
CA GLY A 133 21.11 13.20 -4.73
C GLY A 133 20.76 14.65 -5.10
N PHE A 134 21.38 15.59 -4.38
CA PHE A 134 21.10 17.03 -4.42
C PHE A 134 22.34 17.86 -4.73
N ASN A 135 22.11 18.98 -5.41
CA ASN A 135 22.95 20.15 -5.33
C ASN A 135 22.46 21.02 -4.16
N ILE A 136 23.38 21.44 -3.29
CA ILE A 136 23.11 22.40 -2.21
C ILE A 136 23.68 23.75 -2.67
N ILE A 137 22.81 24.71 -2.98
CA ILE A 137 23.15 25.92 -3.72
C ILE A 137 22.96 27.15 -2.82
N ASN A 138 23.97 27.99 -2.66
CA ASN A 138 23.86 29.17 -1.81
C ASN A 138 22.92 30.23 -2.42
N LYS A 139 22.01 30.79 -1.62
CA LYS A 139 21.02 31.80 -2.04
C LYS A 139 21.66 33.10 -2.52
N LEU A 140 22.77 33.53 -1.91
CA LEU A 140 23.42 34.79 -2.27
C LEU A 140 24.15 34.69 -3.62
N THR A 141 24.79 33.55 -3.90
CA THR A 141 25.77 33.43 -4.99
C THR A 141 25.35 32.50 -6.13
N ASN A 142 24.31 31.67 -5.93
CA ASN A 142 23.95 30.54 -6.80
C ASN A 142 25.07 29.50 -7.01
N LYS A 143 26.07 29.47 -6.11
CA LYS A 143 27.18 28.51 -6.16
C LYS A 143 26.88 27.25 -5.34
N SER A 144 27.43 26.12 -5.77
CA SER A 144 27.20 24.81 -5.15
C SER A 144 28.20 24.52 -4.02
N LEU A 145 27.70 23.88 -2.96
CA LEU A 145 28.50 23.28 -1.90
C LEU A 145 29.40 22.18 -2.48
N THR A 146 30.70 22.34 -2.31
CA THR A 146 31.75 21.57 -3.01
C THR A 146 32.76 21.03 -2.00
N VAL A 147 33.20 19.78 -2.17
CA VAL A 147 34.29 19.19 -1.39
C VAL A 147 35.61 19.26 -2.16
N ALA A 148 36.69 19.64 -1.49
CA ALA A 148 38.02 19.82 -2.08
C ALA A 148 38.78 18.52 -2.38
N GLY A 149 38.39 17.40 -1.75
CA GLY A 149 39.06 16.11 -1.89
C GLY A 149 38.20 14.95 -1.38
N SER A 150 38.76 13.75 -1.39
CA SER A 150 38.06 12.51 -1.02
C SER A 150 38.61 11.86 0.26
N ASN A 151 39.30 12.63 1.10
CA ASN A 151 39.87 12.18 2.36
C ASN A 151 39.13 12.79 3.55
N ASN A 152 39.20 12.12 4.71
CA ASN A 152 38.84 12.73 5.98
C ASN A 152 39.54 14.08 6.13
N VAL A 153 38.85 15.04 6.73
CA VAL A 153 39.24 16.45 6.89
C VAL A 153 39.37 17.26 5.60
N ALA A 154 38.89 16.77 4.45
CA ALA A 154 38.84 17.58 3.23
C ALA A 154 37.89 18.77 3.40
N ASN A 155 38.33 19.95 2.95
CA ASN A 155 37.61 21.20 3.11
C ASN A 155 36.30 21.26 2.31
N VAL A 156 35.29 21.93 2.85
CA VAL A 156 34.03 22.24 2.15
C VAL A 156 33.95 23.73 1.85
N TYR A 157 33.66 24.06 0.59
CA TYR A 157 33.67 25.43 0.07
C TYR A 157 32.57 25.61 -0.99
N GLN A 158 32.32 26.84 -1.44
CA GLN A 158 31.42 27.07 -2.59
C GLN A 158 32.18 27.26 -3.90
N ASN A 159 31.60 26.75 -4.99
CA ASN A 159 32.14 26.91 -6.34
C ASN A 159 30.99 26.95 -7.37
N ASP A 160 31.25 27.46 -8.57
CA ASP A 160 30.33 27.26 -9.69
C ASP A 160 30.00 25.76 -9.88
N ASP A 161 28.75 25.45 -10.18
CA ASP A 161 28.32 24.06 -10.38
C ASP A 161 28.89 23.52 -11.70
N ALA A 162 29.83 22.59 -11.59
CA ALA A 162 30.49 21.94 -12.69
C ALA A 162 29.85 20.59 -13.06
N GLY A 163 28.74 20.20 -12.41
CA GLY A 163 28.10 18.93 -12.74
C GLY A 163 28.72 17.70 -12.10
N ILE A 164 29.73 17.86 -11.23
CA ILE A 164 30.61 16.77 -10.78
C ILE A 164 30.18 16.16 -9.44
N SER A 165 30.62 14.93 -9.17
CA SER A 165 30.21 14.17 -7.98
C SER A 165 30.60 14.81 -6.65
N SER A 166 31.69 15.60 -6.60
CA SER A 166 32.09 16.34 -5.38
C SER A 166 31.12 17.47 -5.01
N GLN A 167 30.17 17.80 -5.90
CA GLN A 167 29.11 18.80 -5.71
C GLN A 167 27.72 18.18 -5.61
N ARG A 168 27.64 16.86 -5.40
CA ARG A 168 26.39 16.12 -5.25
C ARG A 168 26.35 15.49 -3.87
N TRP A 169 25.20 15.57 -3.23
CA TRP A 169 25.04 15.20 -1.83
C TRP A 169 23.78 14.34 -1.65
N PHE A 170 23.89 13.23 -0.95
CA PHE A 170 22.74 12.51 -0.41
C PHE A 170 22.39 13.11 0.95
N ILE A 171 21.09 13.32 1.20
CA ILE A 171 20.59 13.92 2.44
C ILE A 171 19.75 12.84 3.14
N ASN A 172 20.38 12.14 4.07
CA ASN A 172 19.85 10.90 4.62
C ASN A 172 19.29 11.11 6.02
N PRO A 173 18.04 10.73 6.28
CA PRO A 173 17.43 10.93 7.59
C PRO A 173 18.21 10.16 8.67
N VAL A 174 18.37 10.78 9.84
CA VAL A 174 19.07 10.15 10.98
C VAL A 174 18.18 9.13 11.69
N ASP A 175 16.88 9.42 11.76
CA ASP A 175 15.89 8.66 12.54
C ASP A 175 14.82 7.98 11.66
N ALA A 176 15.04 7.93 10.33
CA ALA A 176 14.11 7.33 9.37
C ALA A 176 14.88 6.68 8.20
N THR A 177 14.15 6.14 7.22
CA THR A 177 14.70 5.58 5.98
C THR A 177 14.34 6.47 4.78
N CYS A 178 15.17 6.50 3.72
CA CYS A 178 14.90 7.25 2.48
C CYS A 178 13.48 7.04 1.96
N GLY A 179 12.82 8.13 1.54
CA GLY A 179 11.46 8.09 1.00
C GLY A 179 10.36 8.24 2.05
N SER A 180 10.69 8.59 3.29
CA SER A 180 9.74 9.29 4.17
C SER A 180 9.63 10.76 3.72
N ASP A 181 8.87 11.05 2.65
CA ASP A 181 8.59 12.43 2.23
C ASP A 181 7.52 13.08 3.12
N GLY A 182 7.85 14.26 3.65
CA GLY A 182 7.11 15.03 4.65
C GLY A 182 5.91 15.82 4.16
N GLY A 183 5.03 15.19 3.40
CA GLY A 183 3.61 15.37 3.65
C GLY A 183 3.17 14.07 4.27
N SER A 184 3.21 13.96 5.61
CA SER A 184 2.95 12.73 6.39
C SER A 184 2.77 11.51 5.48
N GLN A 185 3.86 10.83 5.11
CA GLN A 185 3.73 9.61 4.30
C GLN A 185 2.62 8.79 4.91
N PRO A 186 1.55 8.49 4.14
CA PRO A 186 0.41 7.85 4.73
C PRO A 186 0.88 6.56 5.38
N LYS A 187 0.65 6.43 6.68
CA LYS A 187 0.91 5.18 7.38
C LYS A 187 0.10 4.09 6.68
N PRO A 188 0.49 2.81 6.79
CA PRO A 188 -0.36 1.69 6.40
C PRO A 188 -1.84 1.83 6.85
N SER A 189 -2.08 2.48 7.99
CA SER A 189 -3.41 2.73 8.56
C SER A 189 -4.18 3.92 7.97
N ASP A 190 -3.52 4.76 7.17
CA ASP A 190 -4.11 5.98 6.64
C ASP A 190 -4.94 5.68 5.38
N LEU A 191 -5.92 6.53 5.11
CA LEU A 191 -6.70 6.43 3.88
C LEU A 191 -5.84 6.90 2.68
N VAL A 192 -5.39 5.96 1.85
CA VAL A 192 -4.63 6.21 0.63
C VAL A 192 -5.39 5.71 -0.58
N GLY A 193 -5.81 6.61 -1.46
CA GLY A 193 -6.54 6.20 -2.63
C GLY A 193 -7.50 7.27 -3.13
N PHE A 194 -8.29 6.92 -4.15
CA PHE A 194 -9.30 7.82 -4.69
C PHE A 194 -10.34 8.25 -3.64
N ALA A 195 -10.61 7.42 -2.62
CA ALA A 195 -11.51 7.79 -1.52
C ALA A 195 -10.95 8.91 -0.64
N ALA A 196 -9.64 9.21 -0.74
CA ALA A 196 -9.00 10.32 -0.03
C ALA A 196 -9.16 11.67 -0.76
N GLN A 197 -9.59 11.68 -2.02
CA GLN A 197 -9.59 12.85 -2.89
C GLN A 197 -10.95 13.55 -2.97
N LEU A 198 -10.94 14.77 -3.50
CA LEU A 198 -12.14 15.48 -3.92
C LEU A 198 -12.87 14.67 -5.00
N GLY A 199 -14.15 14.40 -4.80
CA GLY A 199 -15.01 13.80 -5.82
C GLY A 199 -16.07 14.76 -6.36
N GLN A 200 -16.77 14.31 -7.40
CA GLN A 200 -17.84 15.08 -8.05
C GLN A 200 -19.08 15.30 -7.16
N ASP A 201 -19.19 14.53 -6.09
CA ASP A 201 -20.25 14.65 -5.08
C ASP A 201 -20.03 15.80 -4.08
N GLY A 202 -18.90 16.52 -4.21
CA GLY A 202 -18.51 17.65 -3.37
C GLY A 202 -17.77 17.28 -2.09
N LEU A 203 -17.53 15.99 -1.82
CA LEU A 203 -16.74 15.57 -0.67
C LEU A 203 -15.26 15.67 -0.97
N THR A 204 -14.50 16.29 -0.06
CA THR A 204 -13.04 16.42 -0.18
C THR A 204 -12.29 15.15 0.20
N THR A 205 -12.92 14.26 0.97
CA THR A 205 -12.36 12.99 1.45
C THR A 205 -13.46 12.11 2.09
N THR A 206 -13.12 10.86 2.42
CA THR A 206 -14.02 9.92 3.12
C THR A 206 -13.86 10.04 4.64
N THR A 207 -14.95 10.39 5.33
CA THR A 207 -15.00 10.58 6.78
C THR A 207 -15.96 9.60 7.49
N GLY A 208 -16.77 8.86 6.74
CA GLY A 208 -17.73 7.90 7.26
C GLY A 208 -18.77 8.53 8.18
N GLY A 209 -18.92 7.95 9.37
CA GLY A 209 -19.76 8.50 10.44
C GLY A 209 -19.19 9.74 11.14
N GLY A 210 -17.96 10.16 10.81
CA GLY A 210 -17.28 11.31 11.39
C GLY A 210 -17.17 11.20 12.91
N ASN A 211 -17.58 12.26 13.61
CA ASN A 211 -17.53 12.36 15.08
C ASN A 211 -18.83 11.88 15.77
N ALA A 212 -19.70 11.14 15.07
CA ALA A 212 -20.90 10.60 15.69
C ALA A 212 -20.56 9.68 16.87
N THR A 213 -21.33 9.77 17.96
CA THR A 213 -21.12 8.92 19.14
C THR A 213 -21.16 7.44 18.75
N PRO A 214 -20.10 6.66 19.05
CA PRO A 214 -20.06 5.25 18.69
C PRO A 214 -21.17 4.43 19.36
N VAL A 215 -21.83 3.57 18.59
CA VAL A 215 -22.78 2.58 19.09
C VAL A 215 -22.19 1.17 18.98
N ARG A 216 -22.41 0.32 19.99
CA ARG A 216 -21.99 -1.08 19.93
C ARG A 216 -23.14 -1.95 19.45
N VAL A 217 -22.86 -2.86 18.52
CA VAL A 217 -23.83 -3.82 17.99
C VAL A 217 -23.31 -5.24 18.15
N THR A 218 -24.18 -6.15 18.57
CA THR A 218 -23.86 -7.58 18.80
C THR A 218 -24.91 -8.53 18.20
N SER A 219 -25.91 -7.98 17.50
CA SER A 219 -26.97 -8.74 16.85
C SER A 219 -27.21 -8.21 15.44
N CYS A 220 -27.77 -9.06 14.57
CA CYS A 220 -28.00 -8.68 13.19
C CYS A 220 -29.06 -7.57 13.05
N SER A 221 -30.07 -7.56 13.92
CA SER A 221 -31.08 -6.48 13.92
C SER A 221 -30.44 -5.15 14.27
N ALA A 222 -29.67 -5.08 15.36
CA ALA A 222 -29.00 -3.85 15.78
C ALA A 222 -28.00 -3.34 14.71
N LEU A 223 -27.26 -4.27 14.09
CA LEU A 223 -26.36 -3.94 12.98
C LEU A 223 -27.13 -3.38 11.78
N SER A 224 -28.21 -4.06 11.37
CA SER A 224 -29.05 -3.64 10.25
C SER A 224 -29.66 -2.26 10.50
N ASP A 225 -30.24 -2.04 11.67
CA ASP A 225 -30.87 -0.77 12.04
C ASP A 225 -29.86 0.39 12.06
N ALA A 226 -28.63 0.14 12.52
CA ALA A 226 -27.58 1.14 12.56
C ALA A 226 -27.07 1.48 11.15
N LEU A 227 -26.86 0.48 10.30
CA LEU A 227 -26.38 0.67 8.92
C LEU A 227 -27.43 1.31 8.02
N SER A 228 -28.71 1.00 8.21
CA SER A 228 -29.82 1.57 7.44
C SER A 228 -30.32 2.92 7.97
N SER A 229 -29.72 3.47 9.03
CA SER A 229 -30.13 4.75 9.60
C SER A 229 -29.85 5.91 8.64
N PRO A 230 -30.75 6.90 8.48
CA PRO A 230 -30.49 8.11 7.69
C PRO A 230 -29.48 9.05 8.34
N SER A 231 -29.25 8.91 9.65
CA SER A 231 -28.26 9.72 10.37
C SER A 231 -26.85 9.16 10.24
N ALA A 232 -25.84 10.02 10.41
CA ALA A 232 -24.46 9.57 10.49
C ALA A 232 -24.26 8.64 11.71
N LYS A 233 -23.51 7.55 11.54
CA LYS A 233 -23.25 6.58 12.62
C LYS A 233 -21.82 6.06 12.60
N VAL A 234 -21.22 5.97 13.78
CA VAL A 234 -20.04 5.14 14.06
C VAL A 234 -20.52 3.88 14.77
N ILE A 235 -20.28 2.72 14.18
CA ILE A 235 -20.86 1.43 14.53
C ILE A 235 -19.72 0.47 14.86
N HIS A 236 -19.66 0.04 16.11
CA HIS A 236 -18.62 -0.85 16.62
C HIS A 236 -19.17 -2.26 16.82
N ILE A 237 -18.48 -3.25 16.24
CA ILE A 237 -18.62 -4.66 16.60
C ILE A 237 -17.53 -4.96 17.63
N PRO A 238 -17.85 -5.37 18.87
CA PRO A 238 -16.83 -5.73 19.84
C PRO A 238 -15.92 -6.86 19.34
N ASP A 239 -14.69 -6.94 19.86
CA ASP A 239 -13.83 -8.10 19.60
C ASP A 239 -14.51 -9.39 20.09
N ASN A 240 -14.12 -10.53 19.52
CA ASN A 240 -14.69 -11.86 19.81
C ASN A 240 -16.22 -11.94 19.64
N THR A 241 -16.80 -11.09 18.79
CA THR A 241 -18.24 -11.08 18.51
C THR A 241 -18.50 -11.61 17.10
N THR A 242 -19.36 -12.62 17.00
CA THR A 242 -19.92 -13.07 15.72
C THR A 242 -21.37 -12.64 15.63
N ILE A 243 -21.67 -11.71 14.72
CA ILE A 243 -23.04 -11.32 14.39
C ILE A 243 -23.58 -12.28 13.34
N ASN A 244 -24.48 -13.17 13.75
CA ASN A 244 -25.16 -14.09 12.84
C ASN A 244 -26.37 -13.42 12.19
N CYS A 245 -26.31 -13.27 10.88
CA CYS A 245 -27.35 -12.67 10.05
C CYS A 245 -28.09 -13.65 9.16
N HIS A 246 -27.84 -14.96 9.28
CA HIS A 246 -28.63 -15.94 8.55
C HIS A 246 -30.12 -15.78 8.84
N THR A 247 -30.90 -15.87 7.77
CA THR A 247 -32.36 -15.90 7.80
C THR A 247 -32.85 -17.34 7.94
N ASN A 248 -34.16 -17.53 8.05
CA ASN A 248 -34.74 -18.85 7.85
C ASN A 248 -34.44 -19.34 6.44
N ASN A 249 -34.21 -20.65 6.30
CA ASN A 249 -33.98 -21.27 5.01
C ASN A 249 -35.16 -20.99 4.06
N ARG A 250 -34.83 -20.51 2.86
CA ARG A 250 -35.77 -20.37 1.75
C ARG A 250 -35.27 -21.18 0.55
N THR A 251 -36.21 -21.70 -0.23
CA THR A 251 -35.90 -22.42 -1.46
C THR A 251 -35.73 -21.44 -2.61
N VAL A 252 -34.71 -21.64 -3.44
CA VAL A 252 -34.52 -20.95 -4.71
C VAL A 252 -34.25 -21.96 -5.83
N GLN A 253 -34.60 -21.59 -7.06
CA GLN A 253 -34.23 -22.36 -8.25
C GLN A 253 -32.77 -22.07 -8.63
N ALA A 254 -31.98 -23.10 -8.85
CA ALA A 254 -30.60 -22.98 -9.30
C ALA A 254 -30.25 -24.04 -10.35
N CYS A 255 -29.36 -23.68 -11.26
CA CYS A 255 -28.87 -24.58 -12.29
C CYS A 255 -27.73 -25.45 -11.73
N PRO A 256 -27.82 -26.78 -11.85
CA PRO A 256 -26.71 -27.67 -11.53
C PRO A 256 -25.67 -27.59 -12.65
N LEU A 257 -24.42 -27.37 -12.29
CA LEU A 257 -23.31 -27.27 -13.22
C LEU A 257 -22.28 -28.37 -12.89
N ASP A 258 -21.84 -29.10 -13.92
CA ASP A 258 -20.84 -30.17 -13.76
C ASP A 258 -19.42 -29.60 -13.66
N CYS A 259 -18.66 -30.08 -12.68
CA CYS A 259 -17.29 -29.61 -12.46
C CYS A 259 -16.21 -30.38 -13.26
N GLY A 260 -16.60 -31.33 -14.13
CA GLY A 260 -15.69 -32.18 -14.88
C GLY A 260 -14.74 -31.43 -15.80
N GLN A 261 -15.14 -30.25 -16.31
CA GLN A 261 -14.26 -29.39 -17.12
C GLN A 261 -13.03 -28.86 -16.35
N TRP A 262 -13.05 -28.93 -15.01
CA TRP A 262 -11.93 -28.57 -14.14
C TRP A 262 -11.26 -29.78 -13.48
N ASN A 263 -11.45 -30.98 -14.03
CA ASN A 263 -10.96 -32.25 -13.48
C ASN A 263 -11.50 -32.56 -12.06
N ASP A 264 -12.64 -32.01 -11.69
CA ASP A 264 -13.32 -32.22 -10.40
C ASP A 264 -14.58 -33.07 -10.64
N TYR A 265 -14.37 -34.28 -11.18
CA TYR A 265 -15.43 -35.17 -11.65
C TYR A 265 -16.35 -35.63 -10.52
N GLY A 266 -17.66 -35.66 -10.78
CA GLY A 266 -18.68 -36.08 -9.82
C GLY A 266 -19.09 -35.00 -8.82
N LYS A 267 -18.47 -33.81 -8.89
CA LYS A 267 -18.88 -32.65 -8.12
C LYS A 267 -19.82 -31.78 -8.95
N THR A 268 -20.85 -31.30 -8.27
CA THR A 268 -21.83 -30.35 -8.80
C THR A 268 -21.78 -29.10 -7.95
N TRP A 269 -21.70 -27.95 -8.61
CA TRP A 269 -21.95 -26.64 -7.98
C TRP A 269 -23.20 -26.01 -8.58
N TYR A 270 -23.80 -25.06 -7.87
CA TYR A 270 -25.09 -24.48 -8.25
C TYR A 270 -24.97 -23.00 -8.55
N ARG A 271 -25.71 -22.52 -9.54
CA ARG A 271 -25.79 -21.09 -9.89
C ARG A 271 -27.23 -20.64 -10.01
N VAL A 272 -27.58 -19.53 -9.37
CA VAL A 272 -28.90 -18.89 -9.55
C VAL A 272 -28.92 -18.18 -10.91
N PRO A 273 -29.90 -18.45 -11.80
CA PRO A 273 -30.04 -17.70 -13.04
C PRO A 273 -30.36 -16.23 -12.79
N VAL A 274 -29.72 -15.33 -13.57
CA VAL A 274 -29.99 -13.90 -13.53
C VAL A 274 -30.87 -13.52 -14.73
N GLY A 275 -31.95 -12.77 -14.48
CA GLY A 275 -32.90 -12.40 -15.53
C GLY A 275 -33.55 -13.63 -16.18
N ASN A 276 -33.48 -13.71 -17.52
CA ASN A 276 -34.08 -14.79 -18.30
C ASN A 276 -33.09 -15.90 -18.71
N GLN A 277 -31.92 -15.97 -18.07
CA GLN A 277 -30.91 -16.99 -18.38
C GLN A 277 -31.47 -18.40 -18.19
N SER A 278 -31.23 -19.25 -19.16
CA SER A 278 -31.44 -20.68 -19.11
C SER A 278 -30.26 -21.39 -18.44
N CYS A 279 -30.47 -22.59 -17.90
CA CYS A 279 -29.38 -23.36 -17.32
C CYS A 279 -28.33 -23.78 -18.36
N SER A 280 -28.73 -24.00 -19.61
CA SER A 280 -27.79 -24.29 -20.70
C SER A 280 -26.85 -23.12 -20.99
N GLU A 281 -27.34 -21.88 -20.95
CA GLU A 281 -26.49 -20.69 -21.14
C GLU A 281 -25.47 -20.52 -20.00
N LEU A 282 -25.80 -21.04 -18.81
CA LEU A 282 -24.91 -21.06 -17.66
C LEU A 282 -23.93 -22.25 -17.65
N GLY A 283 -24.02 -23.14 -18.65
CA GLY A 283 -23.15 -24.31 -18.79
C GLY A 283 -23.69 -25.61 -18.19
N SER A 284 -24.98 -25.68 -17.87
CA SER A 284 -25.63 -26.92 -17.44
C SER A 284 -25.91 -27.85 -18.63
N SER A 285 -25.89 -29.16 -18.39
CA SER A 285 -26.27 -30.17 -19.39
C SER A 285 -27.78 -30.23 -19.66
N SER A 286 -28.60 -29.56 -18.84
CA SER A 286 -30.06 -29.52 -18.98
C SER A 286 -30.61 -28.14 -18.66
N ASN A 287 -31.81 -27.82 -19.16
CA ASN A 287 -32.54 -26.59 -18.83
C ASN A 287 -33.44 -26.69 -17.60
N SER A 288 -33.28 -27.74 -16.80
CA SER A 288 -34.09 -27.98 -15.60
C SER A 288 -33.37 -27.49 -14.35
N PRO A 289 -33.78 -26.36 -13.75
CA PRO A 289 -33.24 -25.95 -12.46
C PRO A 289 -33.69 -26.91 -11.35
N VAL A 290 -32.97 -26.89 -10.24
CA VAL A 290 -33.28 -27.65 -9.02
C VAL A 290 -33.50 -26.72 -7.83
N ASN A 291 -34.24 -27.21 -6.84
CA ASN A 291 -34.45 -26.53 -5.57
C ASN A 291 -33.19 -26.59 -4.71
N VAL A 292 -32.65 -25.44 -4.33
CA VAL A 292 -31.54 -25.32 -3.37
C VAL A 292 -31.90 -24.39 -2.22
N THR A 293 -31.22 -24.55 -1.08
CA THR A 293 -31.43 -23.70 0.09
C THR A 293 -30.59 -22.43 -0.01
N ARG A 294 -31.22 -21.30 0.31
CA ARG A 294 -30.60 -19.99 0.46
C ARG A 294 -31.02 -19.40 1.81
N ASN A 295 -30.11 -18.75 2.54
CA ASN A 295 -30.43 -18.20 3.86
C ASN A 295 -29.62 -16.95 4.25
N ASP A 296 -29.08 -16.22 3.29
CA ASP A 296 -28.46 -14.90 3.49
C ASP A 296 -29.48 -13.80 3.81
N ARG A 297 -28.98 -12.71 4.39
CA ARG A 297 -29.65 -11.42 4.53
C ARG A 297 -28.92 -10.34 3.74
N ARG A 298 -29.67 -9.51 3.01
CA ARG A 298 -29.13 -8.27 2.44
C ARG A 298 -29.34 -7.12 3.41
N ILE A 299 -28.27 -6.42 3.80
CA ILE A 299 -28.31 -5.24 4.67
C ILE A 299 -28.00 -4.00 3.85
N ILE A 300 -28.87 -3.00 3.93
CA ILE A 300 -28.65 -1.71 3.26
C ILE A 300 -27.73 -0.85 4.14
N VAL A 301 -26.66 -0.32 3.55
CA VAL A 301 -25.76 0.63 4.19
C VAL A 301 -26.06 2.01 3.61
N GLN A 302 -26.59 2.92 4.42
CA GLN A 302 -26.85 4.31 4.00
C GLN A 302 -25.60 5.18 4.10
N SER A 303 -25.67 6.40 3.58
CA SER A 303 -24.56 7.37 3.61
C SER A 303 -24.08 7.72 5.03
N ASN A 304 -22.85 8.20 5.15
CA ASN A 304 -22.23 8.66 6.41
C ASN A 304 -22.15 7.57 7.48
N LYS A 305 -21.50 6.45 7.16
CA LYS A 305 -21.35 5.31 8.08
C LYS A 305 -19.89 4.96 8.28
N THR A 306 -19.53 4.67 9.53
CA THR A 306 -18.30 3.95 9.86
C THR A 306 -18.71 2.65 10.54
N LEU A 307 -18.47 1.51 9.90
CA LEU A 307 -18.57 0.18 10.51
C LEU A 307 -17.16 -0.30 10.85
N GLN A 308 -16.91 -0.60 12.11
CA GLN A 308 -15.60 -1.02 12.58
C GLN A 308 -15.67 -2.19 13.56
N GLY A 309 -14.89 -3.25 13.32
CA GLY A 309 -14.59 -4.24 14.35
C GLY A 309 -13.54 -3.71 15.33
N LEU A 310 -13.71 -3.99 16.61
CA LEU A 310 -12.79 -3.53 17.66
C LEU A 310 -11.63 -4.50 17.92
N GLY A 311 -11.60 -5.64 17.23
CA GLY A 311 -10.46 -6.55 17.21
C GLY A 311 -10.60 -7.61 16.12
N LYS A 312 -9.52 -8.36 15.90
CA LYS A 312 -9.42 -9.36 14.81
C LYS A 312 -10.52 -10.42 14.77
N ASN A 313 -11.22 -10.67 15.89
CA ASN A 313 -12.26 -11.69 15.97
C ASN A 313 -13.68 -11.12 15.83
N SER A 314 -13.84 -9.87 15.36
CA SER A 314 -15.13 -9.29 14.99
C SER A 314 -15.62 -9.83 13.64
N LYS A 315 -16.80 -10.45 13.61
CA LYS A 315 -17.33 -11.14 12.42
C LYS A 315 -18.80 -10.82 12.15
N ILE A 316 -19.16 -10.86 10.87
CA ILE A 316 -20.54 -10.91 10.38
C ILE A 316 -20.66 -12.15 9.50
N VAL A 317 -21.66 -13.00 9.78
CA VAL A 317 -21.91 -14.21 9.01
C VAL A 317 -23.28 -14.19 8.35
N GLY A 318 -23.36 -14.62 7.09
CA GLY A 318 -24.62 -14.75 6.35
C GLY A 318 -25.29 -13.44 5.94
N ALA A 319 -24.54 -12.33 5.83
CA ALA A 319 -25.08 -11.07 5.32
C ALA A 319 -24.23 -10.40 4.24
N SER A 320 -24.91 -9.95 3.19
CA SER A 320 -24.38 -9.05 2.14
C SER A 320 -24.59 -7.60 2.53
N LEU A 321 -23.58 -6.75 2.36
CA LEU A 321 -23.69 -5.30 2.57
C LEU A 321 -23.93 -4.61 1.23
N ALA A 322 -25.06 -3.94 1.08
CA ALA A 322 -25.44 -3.25 -0.15
C ALA A 322 -25.37 -1.73 0.02
N ILE A 323 -24.47 -1.11 -0.74
CA ILE A 323 -24.26 0.33 -0.84
C ILE A 323 -24.75 0.75 -2.22
N SER A 324 -25.93 1.38 -2.30
CA SER A 324 -26.51 1.80 -3.58
C SER A 324 -27.00 3.24 -3.50
N LYS A 325 -26.47 4.11 -4.37
CA LYS A 325 -26.75 5.55 -4.39
C LYS A 325 -26.40 6.22 -3.05
N GLN A 326 -25.29 5.82 -2.46
CA GLN A 326 -24.82 6.34 -1.18
C GLN A 326 -23.41 6.90 -1.28
N ARG A 327 -23.00 7.62 -0.24
CA ARG A 327 -21.65 8.17 -0.17
C ARG A 327 -21.10 8.25 1.25
N ASN A 328 -19.80 8.44 1.35
CA ASN A 328 -19.09 8.70 2.61
C ASN A 328 -19.21 7.52 3.59
N ILE A 329 -18.63 6.38 3.25
CA ILE A 329 -18.75 5.13 4.00
C ILE A 329 -17.36 4.55 4.29
N ILE A 330 -17.14 4.15 5.54
CA ILE A 330 -15.96 3.41 5.98
C ILE A 330 -16.42 2.06 6.51
N ILE A 331 -15.84 0.97 6.02
CA ILE A 331 -16.05 -0.38 6.55
C ILE A 331 -14.68 -0.97 6.83
N LYS A 332 -14.37 -1.26 8.10
CA LYS A 332 -13.04 -1.74 8.45
C LYS A 332 -12.97 -2.75 9.57
N ASN A 333 -11.91 -3.55 9.57
CA ASN A 333 -11.56 -4.45 10.66
C ASN A 333 -12.61 -5.52 10.99
N VAL A 334 -13.32 -6.06 9.99
CA VAL A 334 -14.36 -7.09 10.18
C VAL A 334 -14.15 -8.24 9.20
N MET A 335 -14.42 -9.47 9.64
CA MET A 335 -14.55 -10.61 8.75
C MET A 335 -16.01 -10.76 8.27
N LEU A 336 -16.22 -10.80 6.95
CA LEU A 336 -17.45 -11.22 6.31
C LEU A 336 -17.30 -12.67 5.83
N GLU A 337 -18.18 -13.57 6.28
CA GLU A 337 -18.11 -14.96 5.85
C GLU A 337 -19.44 -15.71 5.75
N ASN A 338 -19.41 -16.86 5.07
CA ASN A 338 -20.50 -17.83 4.96
C ASN A 338 -21.79 -17.23 4.36
N ILE A 339 -21.68 -16.63 3.18
CA ILE A 339 -22.83 -16.17 2.41
C ILE A 339 -23.06 -17.20 1.30
N ASN A 340 -23.98 -18.14 1.51
CA ASN A 340 -24.35 -19.22 0.56
C ASN A 340 -23.16 -19.82 -0.26
N PRO A 341 -22.09 -20.33 0.37
CA PRO A 341 -20.84 -20.66 -0.31
C PRO A 341 -20.88 -21.75 -1.39
N ALA A 342 -21.97 -22.52 -1.49
CA ALA A 342 -22.18 -23.55 -2.52
C ALA A 342 -23.00 -23.05 -3.72
N LEU A 343 -23.45 -21.80 -3.69
CA LEU A 343 -24.43 -21.26 -4.62
C LEU A 343 -23.92 -19.94 -5.19
N VAL A 344 -23.60 -19.89 -6.47
CA VAL A 344 -23.17 -18.68 -7.19
C VAL A 344 -24.40 -17.79 -7.46
N GLU A 345 -24.21 -16.46 -7.49
CA GLU A 345 -25.27 -15.41 -7.67
C GLU A 345 -26.30 -15.36 -6.51
N ALA A 346 -25.91 -15.79 -5.32
CA ALA A 346 -26.74 -15.80 -4.11
C ALA A 346 -26.22 -14.88 -3.00
N GLY A 347 -25.45 -13.85 -3.37
CA GLY A 347 -25.10 -12.74 -2.49
C GLY A 347 -23.60 -12.42 -2.51
N ASP A 348 -23.30 -11.14 -2.66
CA ASP A 348 -21.94 -10.62 -2.54
C ASP A 348 -21.56 -10.42 -1.07
N GLY A 349 -20.27 -10.19 -0.80
CA GLY A 349 -19.82 -9.67 0.47
C GLY A 349 -20.24 -8.21 0.61
N ILE A 350 -19.75 -7.37 -0.30
CA ILE A 350 -20.11 -5.95 -0.42
C ILE A 350 -20.42 -5.64 -1.88
N SER A 351 -21.60 -5.06 -2.15
CA SER A 351 -21.94 -4.49 -3.46
C SER A 351 -21.97 -2.96 -3.35
N ILE A 352 -21.23 -2.27 -4.21
CA ILE A 352 -21.15 -0.81 -4.30
C ILE A 352 -21.65 -0.38 -5.68
N ASP A 353 -22.76 0.34 -5.72
CA ASP A 353 -23.47 0.69 -6.96
C ASP A 353 -23.89 2.17 -6.95
N ASP A 354 -23.65 2.90 -8.04
CA ASP A 354 -23.98 4.32 -8.17
C ASP A 354 -23.51 5.18 -6.96
N SER A 355 -22.33 4.89 -6.39
CA SER A 355 -21.91 5.42 -5.08
C SER A 355 -20.53 6.09 -5.11
N SER A 356 -20.21 6.85 -4.05
CA SER A 356 -18.92 7.57 -3.96
C SER A 356 -18.30 7.58 -2.56
N HIS A 357 -16.99 7.78 -2.47
CA HIS A 357 -16.26 7.90 -1.19
C HIS A 357 -16.52 6.74 -0.25
N VAL A 358 -16.09 5.55 -0.69
CA VAL A 358 -16.16 4.32 0.09
C VAL A 358 -14.76 3.79 0.36
N TRP A 359 -14.45 3.59 1.63
CA TRP A 359 -13.20 2.99 2.08
C TRP A 359 -13.45 1.64 2.76
N VAL A 360 -12.89 0.58 2.18
CA VAL A 360 -12.94 -0.78 2.72
C VAL A 360 -11.53 -1.19 3.14
N ASP A 361 -11.31 -1.36 4.44
CA ASP A 361 -9.97 -1.45 5.03
C ASP A 361 -9.82 -2.60 6.04
N HIS A 362 -8.75 -3.39 5.97
CA HIS A 362 -8.50 -4.48 6.94
C HIS A 362 -9.70 -5.43 7.09
N MET A 363 -10.43 -5.68 6.01
CA MET A 363 -11.52 -6.66 6.00
C MET A 363 -10.99 -8.04 5.62
N ALA A 364 -11.67 -9.10 6.07
CA ALA A 364 -11.45 -10.44 5.57
C ALA A 364 -12.74 -11.00 4.94
N PHE A 365 -12.60 -11.70 3.82
CA PHE A 365 -13.71 -12.31 3.09
C PHE A 365 -13.44 -13.79 2.89
N ASN A 366 -14.42 -14.62 3.24
CA ASN A 366 -14.29 -16.08 3.15
C ASN A 366 -15.63 -16.71 2.85
N LYS A 367 -15.68 -17.69 1.93
CA LYS A 367 -16.92 -18.46 1.67
C LYS A 367 -18.11 -17.55 1.32
N ILE A 368 -17.87 -16.61 0.41
CA ILE A 368 -18.89 -15.75 -0.18
C ILE A 368 -19.41 -16.41 -1.46
N SER A 369 -20.69 -16.20 -1.75
CA SER A 369 -21.42 -16.85 -2.84
C SER A 369 -20.97 -16.36 -4.20
N ASP A 370 -20.88 -15.04 -4.38
CA ASP A 370 -20.49 -14.40 -5.63
C ASP A 370 -19.39 -13.36 -5.39
N GLY A 371 -19.59 -12.08 -5.71
CA GLY A 371 -18.61 -11.01 -5.52
C GLY A 371 -18.16 -10.92 -4.06
N TYR A 372 -16.85 -10.89 -3.79
CA TYR A 372 -16.35 -10.51 -2.47
C TYR A 372 -16.57 -9.00 -2.30
N ILE A 373 -16.14 -8.22 -3.30
CA ILE A 373 -16.51 -6.82 -3.46
C ILE A 373 -16.76 -6.52 -4.93
N ASP A 374 -18.01 -6.17 -5.27
CA ASP A 374 -18.39 -5.69 -6.59
C ASP A 374 -18.63 -4.18 -6.57
N VAL A 375 -18.10 -3.48 -7.57
CA VAL A 375 -18.17 -2.03 -7.71
C VAL A 375 -18.66 -1.69 -9.11
N ASP A 376 -19.79 -1.01 -9.20
CA ASP A 376 -20.39 -0.60 -10.46
C ASP A 376 -20.76 0.88 -10.43
N ASN A 377 -20.49 1.56 -11.55
CA ASN A 377 -20.78 2.98 -11.78
C ASN A 377 -20.45 3.89 -10.57
N SER A 378 -19.31 3.65 -9.92
CA SER A 378 -18.97 4.27 -8.62
C SER A 378 -17.59 4.91 -8.63
N GLN A 379 -17.43 6.02 -7.92
CA GLN A 379 -16.20 6.84 -7.94
C GLN A 379 -15.59 6.96 -6.54
N ASN A 380 -14.32 7.37 -6.44
CA ASN A 380 -13.67 7.61 -5.15
C ASN A 380 -13.72 6.37 -4.21
N ILE A 381 -13.36 5.20 -4.74
CA ILE A 381 -13.37 3.94 -3.98
C ILE A 381 -11.93 3.55 -3.60
N THR A 382 -11.73 3.06 -2.38
CA THR A 382 -10.42 2.56 -1.92
C THR A 382 -10.58 1.26 -1.15
N LEU A 383 -9.84 0.25 -1.58
CA LEU A 383 -9.73 -1.07 -0.96
C LEU A 383 -8.29 -1.24 -0.45
N SER A 384 -8.11 -1.29 0.86
CA SER A 384 -6.78 -1.38 1.47
C SER A 384 -6.67 -2.50 2.50
N TRP A 385 -5.52 -3.19 2.52
CA TRP A 385 -5.21 -4.17 3.58
C TRP A 385 -6.24 -5.29 3.75
N ASN A 386 -7.03 -5.59 2.72
CA ASN A 386 -8.06 -6.61 2.80
C ASN A 386 -7.50 -8.00 2.47
N ARG A 387 -8.09 -9.05 3.04
CA ARG A 387 -7.77 -10.44 2.75
C ARG A 387 -8.95 -11.17 2.12
N PHE A 388 -8.70 -11.78 0.98
CA PHE A 388 -9.70 -12.50 0.19
C PHE A 388 -9.31 -13.99 0.11
N TYR A 389 -9.95 -14.81 0.94
CA TYR A 389 -9.70 -16.26 0.99
C TYR A 389 -10.49 -16.99 -0.10
N GLY A 390 -9.85 -17.31 -1.22
CA GLY A 390 -10.50 -17.96 -2.36
C GLY A 390 -10.74 -19.46 -2.22
N TYR A 391 -10.07 -20.15 -1.28
CA TYR A 391 -10.25 -21.60 -1.13
C TYR A 391 -11.65 -21.94 -0.63
N ASN A 392 -12.41 -22.68 -1.43
CA ASN A 392 -13.77 -23.08 -1.10
C ASN A 392 -14.09 -24.45 -1.70
N THR A 393 -14.20 -25.47 -0.86
CA THR A 393 -14.46 -26.85 -1.30
C THR A 393 -15.85 -27.06 -1.90
N GLN A 394 -16.74 -26.07 -1.82
CA GLN A 394 -18.13 -26.16 -2.31
C GLN A 394 -18.28 -25.68 -3.77
N VAL A 395 -17.23 -25.11 -4.37
CA VAL A 395 -17.21 -24.68 -5.78
C VAL A 395 -16.22 -25.50 -6.60
N CYS A 396 -16.38 -25.56 -7.92
CA CYS A 396 -15.48 -26.33 -8.78
C CYS A 396 -14.01 -25.92 -8.60
N ALA A 397 -13.10 -26.89 -8.68
CA ALA A 397 -11.66 -26.72 -8.49
C ALA A 397 -11.24 -26.25 -7.08
N ASN A 398 -12.18 -26.22 -6.12
CA ASN A 398 -11.98 -25.76 -4.75
C ASN A 398 -11.50 -24.30 -4.62
N GLN A 399 -11.72 -23.47 -5.64
CA GLN A 399 -11.29 -22.07 -5.66
C GLN A 399 -12.38 -21.16 -6.20
N HIS A 400 -12.53 -19.98 -5.59
CA HIS A 400 -13.60 -19.01 -5.91
C HIS A 400 -13.38 -18.31 -7.25
N TRP A 401 -14.42 -18.23 -8.08
CA TRP A 401 -14.32 -17.77 -9.47
C TRP A 401 -14.67 -16.30 -9.70
N TYR A 402 -15.26 -15.65 -8.69
CA TYR A 402 -15.94 -14.37 -8.85
C TYR A 402 -15.57 -13.40 -7.73
N THR A 403 -14.28 -13.15 -7.47
CA THR A 403 -13.94 -12.32 -6.29
C THR A 403 -14.35 -10.85 -6.46
N HIS A 404 -14.15 -10.22 -7.62
CA HIS A 404 -14.43 -8.79 -7.80
C HIS A 404 -14.79 -8.46 -9.25
N LEU A 405 -15.85 -7.67 -9.44
CA LEU A 405 -16.15 -6.94 -10.65
C LEU A 405 -16.04 -5.44 -10.41
N PHE A 406 -15.17 -4.74 -11.13
CA PHE A 406 -15.09 -3.27 -11.16
C PHE A 406 -15.53 -2.78 -12.53
N ARG A 407 -16.70 -2.16 -12.61
CA ARG A 407 -17.29 -1.71 -13.88
C ARG A 407 -17.59 -0.22 -13.86
N ASN A 408 -17.17 0.50 -14.91
CA ASN A 408 -17.32 1.95 -15.04
C ASN A 408 -17.00 2.73 -13.76
N SER A 409 -15.90 2.36 -13.09
CA SER A 409 -15.63 2.81 -11.71
C SER A 409 -14.19 3.26 -11.48
N GLN A 410 -14.01 4.20 -10.55
CA GLN A 410 -12.71 4.67 -10.09
C GLN A 410 -12.33 4.01 -8.76
N VAL A 411 -11.36 3.09 -8.79
CA VAL A 411 -10.99 2.23 -7.66
C VAL A 411 -9.49 2.26 -7.41
N THR A 412 -9.09 2.42 -6.15
CA THR A 412 -7.74 2.13 -5.68
C THR A 412 -7.75 0.80 -4.92
N ALA A 413 -6.85 -0.10 -5.25
CA ALA A 413 -6.59 -1.31 -4.48
C ALA A 413 -5.12 -1.35 -4.06
N HIS A 414 -4.83 -1.32 -2.76
CA HIS A 414 -3.46 -1.47 -2.27
C HIS A 414 -3.30 -2.36 -1.05
N HIS A 415 -2.16 -3.03 -0.95
CA HIS A 415 -1.85 -3.91 0.18
C HIS A 415 -2.91 -4.99 0.43
N ASN A 416 -3.70 -5.37 -0.57
CA ASN A 416 -4.67 -6.46 -0.44
C ASN A 416 -4.04 -7.80 -0.78
N PHE A 417 -4.62 -8.87 -0.24
CA PHE A 417 -4.19 -10.24 -0.46
C PHE A 417 -5.30 -11.10 -1.07
N TRP A 418 -5.12 -11.53 -2.32
CA TRP A 418 -5.91 -12.61 -2.93
C TRP A 418 -5.21 -13.95 -2.75
N ASP A 419 -5.77 -14.78 -1.88
CA ASP A 419 -5.19 -16.05 -1.45
C ASP A 419 -5.98 -17.24 -2.04
N THR A 420 -5.41 -17.93 -3.01
CA THR A 420 -5.90 -19.22 -3.52
C THR A 420 -7.31 -19.13 -4.14
N ALA A 421 -7.52 -18.17 -5.04
CA ALA A 421 -8.76 -17.99 -5.81
C ALA A 421 -8.58 -18.40 -7.29
N ALA A 422 -9.68 -18.54 -8.04
CA ALA A 422 -9.61 -18.87 -9.47
C ALA A 422 -9.54 -17.62 -10.34
N GLY A 423 -10.54 -16.73 -10.29
CA GLY A 423 -10.70 -15.66 -11.28
C GLY A 423 -11.38 -14.40 -10.73
N ARG A 424 -11.37 -13.36 -11.57
CA ARG A 424 -11.89 -12.02 -11.25
C ARG A 424 -11.22 -11.42 -10.02
N ASN A 425 -9.89 -11.29 -10.02
CA ASN A 425 -9.11 -10.82 -8.87
C ASN A 425 -8.38 -9.47 -9.11
N PRO A 426 -8.97 -8.42 -9.71
CA PRO A 426 -10.35 -8.24 -10.16
C PRO A 426 -10.57 -8.46 -11.66
N LYS A 427 -11.84 -8.51 -12.08
CA LYS A 427 -12.26 -8.21 -13.47
C LYS A 427 -12.65 -6.74 -13.56
N ILE A 428 -12.12 -6.04 -14.58
CA ILE A 428 -12.29 -4.60 -14.75
C ILE A 428 -12.86 -4.32 -16.14
N ASP A 429 -14.04 -3.72 -16.22
CA ASP A 429 -14.74 -3.49 -17.48
C ASP A 429 -15.20 -2.02 -17.60
N GLY A 430 -15.31 -1.51 -18.82
CA GLY A 430 -15.99 -0.24 -19.14
C GLY A 430 -15.09 1.00 -19.25
N TYR A 431 -15.47 1.91 -20.17
CA TYR A 431 -14.63 3.05 -20.59
C TYR A 431 -14.34 4.06 -19.48
N ASN A 432 -15.22 4.11 -18.47
CA ASN A 432 -15.06 5.01 -17.33
C ASN A 432 -14.23 4.38 -16.20
N SER A 433 -13.79 3.13 -16.35
CA SER A 433 -12.99 2.47 -15.33
C SER A 433 -11.58 3.03 -15.27
N ARG A 434 -11.19 3.41 -14.05
CA ARG A 434 -9.85 3.90 -13.68
C ARG A 434 -9.41 3.16 -12.43
N VAL A 435 -8.60 2.10 -12.58
CA VAL A 435 -8.21 1.24 -11.46
C VAL A 435 -6.71 1.34 -11.18
N HIS A 436 -6.34 1.86 -10.01
CA HIS A 436 -4.95 1.89 -9.54
C HIS A 436 -4.70 0.72 -8.58
N MET A 437 -3.74 -0.14 -8.90
CA MET A 437 -3.42 -1.34 -8.14
C MET A 437 -1.94 -1.35 -7.76
N PHE A 438 -1.62 -1.11 -6.49
CA PHE A 438 -0.23 -1.09 -6.04
C PHE A 438 0.01 -1.85 -4.74
N ASN A 439 1.20 -2.40 -4.56
CA ASN A 439 1.60 -3.13 -3.36
C ASN A 439 0.64 -4.26 -2.95
N ASN A 440 -0.06 -4.90 -3.88
CA ASN A 440 -0.92 -6.04 -3.58
C ASN A 440 -0.21 -7.39 -3.76
N TYR A 441 -0.81 -8.45 -3.21
CA TYR A 441 -0.31 -9.82 -3.31
C TYR A 441 -1.38 -10.75 -3.90
N TRP A 442 -1.00 -11.50 -4.94
CA TRP A 442 -1.77 -12.62 -5.49
C TRP A 442 -1.00 -13.92 -5.30
N LYS A 443 -1.64 -14.92 -4.70
CA LYS A 443 -1.05 -16.24 -4.49
C LYS A 443 -1.95 -17.34 -5.03
N ASN A 444 -1.37 -18.24 -5.82
CA ASN A 444 -2.02 -19.46 -6.31
C ASN A 444 -3.32 -19.21 -7.07
N ILE A 445 -3.33 -18.19 -7.93
CA ILE A 445 -4.49 -17.89 -8.78
C ILE A 445 -4.54 -18.83 -10.00
N THR A 446 -5.60 -19.62 -10.15
CA THR A 446 -5.62 -20.69 -11.19
C THR A 446 -6.07 -20.24 -12.57
N TYR A 447 -6.95 -19.24 -12.67
CA TYR A 447 -7.50 -18.78 -13.95
C TYR A 447 -6.99 -17.40 -14.39
N PHE A 448 -7.25 -16.33 -13.64
CA PHE A 448 -6.62 -15.02 -13.88
C PHE A 448 -6.59 -14.14 -12.63
N ALA A 449 -5.51 -13.38 -12.47
CA ALA A 449 -5.40 -12.35 -11.44
C ALA A 449 -6.22 -11.12 -11.86
N ILE A 450 -5.67 -10.29 -12.74
CA ILE A 450 -6.31 -9.05 -13.19
C ILE A 450 -6.74 -9.22 -14.65
N SER A 451 -7.96 -8.78 -14.99
CA SER A 451 -8.35 -8.61 -16.39
C SER A 451 -8.98 -7.27 -16.67
N ALA A 452 -8.75 -6.72 -17.86
CA ALA A 452 -9.38 -5.48 -18.31
C ALA A 452 -10.00 -5.61 -19.72
N SER A 453 -11.16 -4.99 -19.93
CA SER A 453 -11.82 -4.83 -21.23
C SER A 453 -12.53 -3.48 -21.35
N ASP A 454 -13.06 -3.22 -22.56
CA ASP A 454 -14.00 -2.13 -22.87
C ASP A 454 -13.47 -0.74 -22.55
N GLY A 455 -12.19 -0.49 -22.85
CA GLY A 455 -11.54 0.81 -22.64
C GLY A 455 -11.12 1.08 -21.20
N ALA A 456 -11.26 0.12 -20.29
CA ALA A 456 -10.80 0.27 -18.92
C ALA A 456 -9.30 0.54 -18.86
N GLU A 457 -8.91 1.50 -18.02
CA GLU A 457 -7.51 1.87 -17.78
C GLU A 457 -7.06 1.37 -16.41
N VAL A 458 -5.93 0.65 -16.38
CA VAL A 458 -5.40 0.01 -15.18
C VAL A 458 -3.91 0.35 -15.00
N LEU A 459 -3.58 0.93 -13.84
CA LEU A 459 -2.22 1.19 -13.41
C LEU A 459 -1.81 0.13 -12.37
N VAL A 460 -0.75 -0.62 -12.62
CA VAL A 460 -0.34 -1.81 -11.82
C VAL A 460 1.12 -1.70 -11.37
N GLU A 461 1.35 -1.30 -10.12
CA GLU A 461 2.69 -0.91 -9.65
C GLU A 461 3.16 -1.67 -8.40
N ASN A 462 4.38 -2.19 -8.41
CA ASN A 462 5.03 -2.84 -7.25
C ASN A 462 4.20 -3.92 -6.55
N ASN A 463 3.45 -4.72 -7.30
CA ASN A 463 2.69 -5.85 -6.76
C ASN A 463 3.51 -7.15 -6.79
N TYR A 464 3.04 -8.17 -6.05
CA TYR A 464 3.65 -9.50 -6.02
C TYR A 464 2.67 -10.56 -6.54
N PHE A 465 3.07 -11.31 -7.57
CA PHE A 465 2.31 -12.41 -8.14
C PHE A 465 3.05 -13.72 -7.94
N GLU A 466 2.53 -14.58 -7.08
CA GLU A 466 3.07 -15.89 -6.77
C GLU A 466 2.20 -16.98 -7.36
N ASN A 467 2.78 -17.76 -8.27
CA ASN A 467 2.13 -18.94 -8.85
C ASN A 467 0.70 -18.64 -9.37
N SER A 468 0.52 -17.45 -9.91
CA SER A 468 -0.77 -16.88 -10.31
C SER A 468 -0.85 -16.76 -11.83
N ALA A 469 -1.91 -17.32 -12.40
CA ALA A 469 -2.21 -17.28 -13.81
C ALA A 469 -2.60 -15.87 -14.24
N LYS A 470 -2.21 -15.51 -15.46
CA LYS A 470 -2.54 -14.25 -16.12
C LYS A 470 -2.49 -13.03 -15.18
N PRO A 471 -1.28 -12.63 -14.73
CA PRO A 471 -1.13 -11.49 -13.83
C PRO A 471 -1.89 -10.25 -14.31
N HIS A 472 -1.75 -9.88 -15.58
CA HIS A 472 -2.57 -8.82 -16.19
C HIS A 472 -2.99 -9.27 -17.59
N TRP A 473 -4.30 -9.42 -17.77
CA TRP A 473 -4.89 -9.95 -18.99
C TRP A 473 -5.78 -8.91 -19.67
N ASN A 474 -5.30 -8.39 -20.80
CA ASN A 474 -6.12 -7.60 -21.70
C ASN A 474 -7.08 -8.51 -22.48
N GLN A 475 -8.38 -8.37 -22.23
CA GLN A 475 -9.43 -9.12 -22.92
C GLN A 475 -9.90 -8.42 -24.21
N GLY A 476 -9.02 -7.66 -24.86
CA GLY A 476 -9.15 -7.16 -26.23
C GLY A 476 -9.16 -5.64 -26.36
N SER A 477 -9.59 -4.92 -25.33
CA SER A 477 -9.75 -3.45 -25.39
C SER A 477 -9.46 -2.73 -24.07
N GLY A 478 -8.81 -3.38 -23.11
CA GLY A 478 -8.30 -2.72 -21.90
C GLY A 478 -6.92 -2.10 -22.12
N TYR A 479 -6.51 -1.21 -21.22
CA TYR A 479 -5.20 -0.55 -21.24
C TYR A 479 -4.47 -0.76 -19.91
N PHE A 480 -3.28 -1.35 -19.98
CA PHE A 480 -2.44 -1.61 -18.82
C PHE A 480 -1.15 -0.78 -18.90
N SER A 481 -0.87 -0.06 -17.81
CA SER A 481 0.48 0.42 -17.48
C SER A 481 0.93 -0.32 -16.23
N ALA A 482 2.08 -0.99 -16.30
CA ALA A 482 2.58 -1.84 -15.24
C ALA A 482 4.09 -1.64 -15.02
N SER A 483 4.49 -1.51 -13.76
CA SER A 483 5.88 -1.22 -13.39
C SER A 483 6.23 -1.89 -12.04
N GLY A 484 7.50 -2.25 -11.84
CA GLY A 484 8.03 -2.70 -10.53
C GLY A 484 7.43 -3.98 -9.91
N ASN A 485 6.55 -4.70 -10.61
CA ASN A 485 5.91 -5.93 -10.11
C ASN A 485 6.89 -7.13 -10.09
N ILE A 486 6.69 -8.04 -9.14
CA ILE A 486 7.42 -9.31 -9.02
C ILE A 486 6.53 -10.48 -9.44
N TYR A 487 7.10 -11.41 -10.19
CA TYR A 487 6.42 -12.62 -10.67
C TYR A 487 7.23 -13.86 -10.33
N THR A 488 6.60 -14.83 -9.66
CA THR A 488 7.24 -16.09 -9.25
C THR A 488 6.39 -17.31 -9.61
N GLY A 489 7.01 -18.49 -9.68
CA GLY A 489 6.33 -19.72 -10.09
C GLY A 489 5.70 -19.57 -11.49
N ARG A 490 4.46 -20.03 -11.66
CA ARG A 490 3.71 -19.89 -12.93
C ARG A 490 3.68 -18.46 -13.46
N SER A 491 3.58 -17.45 -12.59
CA SER A 491 3.47 -16.05 -13.01
C SER A 491 4.71 -15.57 -13.77
N ALA A 492 5.89 -16.12 -13.45
CA ALA A 492 7.15 -15.74 -14.08
C ALA A 492 7.20 -16.09 -15.57
N THR A 493 6.47 -17.13 -15.99
CA THR A 493 6.42 -17.60 -17.39
C THR A 493 5.09 -17.37 -18.09
N ASP A 494 4.08 -16.83 -17.39
CA ASP A 494 2.76 -16.59 -17.97
C ASP A 494 2.81 -15.51 -19.06
N GLN A 495 2.20 -15.77 -20.22
CA GLN A 495 2.23 -14.85 -21.36
C GLN A 495 1.37 -13.60 -21.15
N TYR A 496 0.36 -13.66 -20.27
CA TYR A 496 -0.58 -12.57 -20.04
C TYR A 496 -0.06 -11.64 -18.95
N ARG A 497 0.84 -10.75 -19.35
CA ARG A 497 1.41 -9.65 -18.55
C ARG A 497 1.37 -8.36 -19.37
N ASP A 498 0.16 -7.98 -19.75
CA ASP A 498 -0.07 -6.79 -20.55
C ASP A 498 0.49 -5.53 -19.86
N ASN A 499 1.12 -4.66 -20.65
CA ASN A 499 1.78 -3.42 -20.24
C ASN A 499 2.05 -2.53 -21.47
N GLY A 500 2.47 -1.28 -21.26
CA GLY A 500 2.99 -0.37 -22.27
C GLY A 500 1.99 0.68 -22.73
N ALA A 501 0.76 0.66 -22.22
CA ALA A 501 -0.19 1.73 -22.44
C ALA A 501 0.14 2.95 -21.57
N THR A 502 -0.17 4.14 -22.08
CA THR A 502 -0.27 5.34 -21.26
C THR A 502 -1.69 5.38 -20.69
N VAL A 503 -1.80 5.35 -19.37
CA VAL A 503 -3.08 5.44 -18.64
C VAL A 503 -3.03 6.64 -17.70
N PHE A 504 -4.20 7.15 -17.31
CA PHE A 504 -4.35 8.18 -16.27
C PHE A 504 -3.65 9.51 -16.60
N SER A 505 -3.48 9.82 -17.89
CA SER A 505 -2.89 11.11 -18.31
C SER A 505 -3.74 12.32 -17.92
N ASP A 506 -5.01 12.09 -17.63
CA ASP A 506 -6.03 13.05 -17.20
C ASP A 506 -6.36 12.99 -15.71
N VAL A 507 -5.73 12.08 -14.95
CA VAL A 507 -6.02 11.84 -13.53
C VAL A 507 -4.88 12.37 -12.67
N GLN A 508 -5.18 13.32 -11.78
CA GLN A 508 -4.26 13.68 -10.71
C GLN A 508 -4.31 12.63 -9.61
N LEU A 509 -3.26 11.82 -9.48
CA LEU A 509 -3.16 10.83 -8.42
C LEU A 509 -2.93 11.50 -7.05
N TYR A 510 -3.49 10.86 -6.02
CA TYR A 510 -3.21 11.14 -4.62
C TYR A 510 -1.75 10.81 -4.29
N PRO A 511 -1.18 11.31 -3.18
CA PRO A 511 0.11 10.84 -2.68
C PRO A 511 0.03 9.37 -2.27
N TYR A 512 0.97 8.54 -2.72
CA TYR A 512 1.11 7.13 -2.31
C TYR A 512 2.58 6.71 -2.31
N ARG A 513 2.86 5.57 -1.66
CA ARG A 513 4.19 4.96 -1.58
C ARG A 513 4.17 3.59 -2.24
N LEU A 514 5.17 3.34 -3.06
CA LEU A 514 5.45 2.01 -3.59
C LEU A 514 6.43 1.30 -2.64
N ASP A 515 6.03 0.13 -2.18
CA ASP A 515 6.83 -0.70 -1.28
C ASP A 515 7.83 -1.53 -2.08
N ASN A 516 8.84 -2.08 -1.41
CA ASN A 516 9.74 -3.02 -2.07
C ASN A 516 8.97 -4.31 -2.40
N ALA A 517 8.64 -4.48 -3.67
CA ALA A 517 7.88 -5.62 -4.14
C ALA A 517 8.52 -6.97 -3.75
N ASN A 518 9.86 -7.06 -3.61
CA ASN A 518 10.55 -8.30 -3.23
C ASN A 518 10.20 -8.79 -1.82
N THR A 519 9.86 -7.89 -0.89
CA THR A 519 9.50 -8.24 0.50
C THR A 519 8.00 -8.26 0.74
N LEU A 520 7.23 -7.77 -0.23
CA LEU A 520 5.81 -7.47 -0.09
C LEU A 520 4.96 -8.69 0.25
N GLY A 521 5.25 -9.87 -0.32
CA GLY A 521 4.47 -11.09 -0.04
C GLY A 521 4.39 -11.40 1.47
N SER A 522 5.49 -11.27 2.20
CA SER A 522 5.52 -11.48 3.66
C SER A 522 4.82 -10.37 4.45
N GLN A 523 4.96 -9.11 4.00
CA GLN A 523 4.34 -7.96 4.65
C GLN A 523 2.82 -7.99 4.53
N VAL A 524 2.32 -8.29 3.34
CA VAL A 524 0.88 -8.34 3.04
C VAL A 524 0.22 -9.58 3.65
N ASP A 525 0.87 -10.75 3.64
CA ASP A 525 0.31 -11.95 4.28
C ASP A 525 0.11 -11.76 5.80
N GLY A 526 1.09 -11.14 6.47
CA GLY A 526 1.02 -10.86 7.91
C GLY A 526 0.20 -9.64 8.32
N GLY A 527 -0.02 -8.69 7.41
CA GLY A 527 -0.67 -7.40 7.70
C GLY A 527 -2.12 -7.27 7.23
N THR A 528 -2.62 -8.19 6.39
CA THR A 528 -3.99 -8.09 5.84
C THR A 528 -5.07 -8.69 6.71
N GLY A 529 -6.28 -8.16 6.56
CA GLY A 529 -7.46 -8.59 7.31
C GLY A 529 -7.56 -7.98 8.71
N PRO A 530 -8.56 -8.40 9.51
CA PRO A 530 -8.80 -7.82 10.81
C PRO A 530 -7.63 -7.99 11.79
N GLN A 531 -7.35 -6.94 12.57
CA GLN A 531 -6.27 -6.79 13.55
C GLN A 531 -6.79 -6.70 14.99
#